data_AF-A0A7C1K0K6-F1
#
_entry.id   AF-A0A7C1K0K6-F1
#
_cell.length_a   1.000
_cell.length_b   1.000
_cell.length_c   1.000
_cell.angle_alpha   90.00
_cell.angle_beta   90.00
_cell.angle_gamma   90.00
#
_symmetry.space_group_name_H-M   'P 1'
#
loop_
_entity.id
_entity.type
_entity.pdbx_description
1 polymer ?
#
loop_
_entity_poly.entity_id
_entity_poly.type
_entity_poly.pdbx_seq_one_letter_code
_entity_poly.pdbx_strand_id
1 'polypeptide(L)'
;MRLLAWIGVALLSASWLWGVSHYHQTNWPQQWDVLVTQVGQLLRLKAYPDSSWPVWALLVVLAVVLLAGVDGRLPTRRQAIVGAALTVPALAFSLWPYWRAWVREEPAELLPYPAAMVLMALGAAALQAPLSLRRLASAGQRIGGAMILGGAILLAQWLSLWTYQTLTARSHDLPWPLPNLLAAVVQLLGIEACASNSWLYGQTVTVFSMRENHRLAPTWELLVDPVTVCFLMGAAVYLAWQARSAAQTHRWLRQWLASLAVVTLLTGLWLPVRAGLMVSVYLHDVLRTDYDAPLQAMRVFWSNWLH
;
A
#
# COMPACT_ATOMS: atom_id res chain seq x y z
N MET A 1 18.11 6.65 -12.46
CA MET A 1 16.66 6.71 -12.72
C MET A 1 15.88 5.49 -12.22
N ARG A 2 16.39 4.24 -12.35
CA ARG A 2 15.69 3.03 -11.86
C ARG A 2 15.36 3.04 -10.37
N LEU A 3 16.25 3.54 -9.50
CA LEU A 3 16.00 3.62 -8.05
C LEU A 3 14.81 4.52 -7.70
N LEU A 4 14.70 5.70 -8.33
CA LEU A 4 13.60 6.65 -8.06
C LEU A 4 12.23 6.04 -8.36
N ALA A 5 12.14 5.25 -9.42
CA ALA A 5 10.90 4.57 -9.76
C ALA A 5 10.51 3.49 -8.74
N TRP A 6 11.47 2.73 -8.21
CA TRP A 6 11.24 1.80 -7.10
C TRP A 6 10.78 2.53 -5.82
N ILE A 7 11.38 3.69 -5.53
CA ILE A 7 10.92 4.56 -4.44
C ILE A 7 9.48 5.03 -4.71
N GLY A 8 9.15 5.39 -5.95
CA GLY A 8 7.78 5.73 -6.36
C GLY A 8 6.78 4.58 -6.11
N VAL A 9 7.12 3.35 -6.51
CA VAL A 9 6.29 2.16 -6.25
C VAL A 9 6.13 1.93 -4.74
N ALA A 10 7.21 2.05 -3.97
CA ALA A 10 7.17 1.92 -2.52
C ALA A 10 6.29 3.00 -1.87
N LEU A 11 6.36 4.25 -2.33
CA LEU A 11 5.51 5.34 -1.84
C LEU A 11 4.03 5.15 -2.18
N LEU A 12 3.69 4.66 -3.38
CA LEU A 12 2.30 4.29 -3.70
C LEU A 12 1.82 3.18 -2.79
N SER A 13 2.66 2.17 -2.53
CA SER A 13 2.33 1.05 -1.65
C SER A 13 2.11 1.53 -0.21
N ALA A 14 3.01 2.37 0.29
CA ALA A 14 2.93 2.93 1.63
C ALA A 14 1.75 3.91 1.76
N SER A 15 1.35 4.61 0.70
CA SER A 15 0.22 5.55 0.74
C SER A 15 -1.04 4.91 1.33
N TRP A 16 -1.28 3.62 1.07
CA TRP A 16 -2.43 2.87 1.60
C TRP A 16 -2.50 2.84 3.14
N LEU A 17 -1.37 2.99 3.84
CA LEU A 17 -1.34 3.16 5.30
C LEU A 17 -2.21 4.33 5.76
N TRP A 18 -2.12 5.45 5.03
CA TRP A 18 -2.79 6.71 5.34
C TRP A 18 -4.12 6.87 4.61
N GLY A 19 -4.26 6.27 3.42
CA GLY A 19 -5.46 6.39 2.59
C GLY A 19 -6.65 5.56 3.08
N VAL A 20 -6.39 4.48 3.81
CA VAL A 20 -7.44 3.57 4.33
C VAL A 20 -7.36 3.47 5.86
N SER A 21 -6.69 4.43 6.50
CA SER A 21 -6.49 4.48 7.96
C SER A 21 -6.10 3.12 8.55
N HIS A 22 -5.19 2.39 7.89
CA HIS A 22 -4.90 1.00 8.27
C HIS A 22 -4.31 0.90 9.67
N TYR A 23 -3.59 1.90 10.15
CA TYR A 23 -2.99 1.87 11.48
C TYR A 23 -3.58 2.99 12.33
N HIS A 24 -3.79 2.73 13.63
CA HIS A 24 -4.09 3.79 14.57
C HIS A 24 -2.99 4.85 14.55
N GLN A 25 -3.38 6.12 14.36
CA GLN A 25 -2.46 7.23 14.41
C GLN A 25 -1.88 7.33 15.83
N THR A 26 -0.62 6.99 15.99
CA THR A 26 0.10 7.18 17.24
C THR A 26 0.35 8.67 17.41
N ASN A 27 -0.49 9.36 18.20
CA ASN A 27 -0.35 10.76 18.67
C ASN A 27 0.60 11.62 17.82
N TRP A 28 0.27 11.78 16.54
CA TRP A 28 1.10 12.56 15.63
C TRP A 28 0.97 14.05 15.97
N PRO A 29 1.91 14.91 15.52
CA PRO A 29 1.93 16.30 15.96
C PRO A 29 0.59 16.97 15.61
N GLN A 30 -0.09 17.52 16.64
CA GLN A 30 -1.35 18.28 16.57
C GLN A 30 -1.38 19.38 15.48
N GLN A 31 -0.21 19.73 14.93
CA GLN A 31 -0.05 20.69 13.85
C GLN A 31 -0.65 20.23 12.51
N TRP A 32 -0.78 18.92 12.27
CA TRP A 32 -1.42 18.41 11.06
C TRP A 32 -2.94 18.55 11.08
N ASP A 33 -3.57 18.48 12.26
CA ASP A 33 -5.03 18.67 12.41
C ASP A 33 -5.46 20.03 11.90
N VAL A 34 -4.67 21.08 12.16
CA VAL A 34 -4.98 22.44 11.70
C VAL A 34 -5.03 22.50 10.18
N LEU A 35 -4.08 21.87 9.50
CA LEU A 35 -3.98 21.90 8.04
C LEU A 35 -5.05 21.02 7.38
N VAL A 36 -5.33 19.84 7.94
CA VAL A 36 -6.43 18.96 7.51
C VAL A 36 -7.78 19.66 7.69
N THR A 37 -7.99 20.34 8.82
CA THR A 37 -9.24 21.04 9.13
C THR A 37 -9.44 22.24 8.22
N GLN A 38 -8.41 23.05 7.97
CA GLN A 38 -8.50 24.21 7.08
C GLN A 38 -8.75 23.81 5.63
N VAL A 39 -8.06 22.79 5.11
CA VAL A 39 -8.27 22.30 3.74
C VAL A 39 -9.63 21.60 3.61
N GLY A 40 -10.04 20.82 4.61
CA GLY A 40 -11.36 20.18 4.67
C GLY A 40 -12.51 21.20 4.67
N GLN A 41 -12.39 22.27 5.46
CA GLN A 41 -13.34 23.39 5.46
C GLN A 41 -13.39 24.12 4.12
N LEU A 42 -12.24 24.37 3.49
CA LEU A 42 -12.14 24.97 2.16
C LEU A 42 -12.83 24.15 1.07
N LEU A 43 -12.69 22.81 1.14
CA LEU A 43 -13.27 21.90 0.15
C LEU A 43 -14.69 21.43 0.52
N ARG A 44 -15.24 21.88 1.66
CA ARG A 44 -16.49 21.35 2.26
C ARG A 44 -16.50 19.82 2.41
N LEU A 45 -15.32 19.23 2.57
CA LEU A 45 -15.17 17.82 2.85
C LEU A 45 -15.22 17.64 4.36
N LYS A 46 -16.24 16.94 4.85
CA LYS A 46 -16.28 16.50 6.25
C LYS A 46 -15.23 15.39 6.38
N ALA A 47 -14.00 15.79 6.65
CA ALA A 47 -12.89 14.86 6.85
C ALA A 47 -13.28 13.91 7.98
N TYR A 48 -13.08 12.61 7.77
CA TYR A 48 -13.11 11.67 8.88
C TYR A 48 -12.08 12.16 9.91
N PRO A 49 -12.43 12.24 11.21
CA PRO A 49 -11.53 12.78 12.24
C PRO A 49 -10.16 12.11 12.27
N ASP A 50 -10.02 10.91 11.70
CA ASP A 50 -8.78 10.13 11.65
C ASP A 50 -8.20 9.91 10.24
N SER A 51 -8.71 10.60 9.21
CA SER A 51 -8.26 10.40 7.82
C SER A 51 -7.15 11.38 7.42
N SER A 52 -5.92 10.89 7.34
CA SER A 52 -4.75 11.60 6.84
C SER A 52 -4.72 11.73 5.30
N TRP A 53 -5.86 12.02 4.68
CA TRP A 53 -5.99 12.09 3.22
C TRP A 53 -5.02 13.08 2.54
N PRO A 54 -4.61 14.22 3.14
CA PRO A 54 -3.63 15.11 2.50
C PRO A 54 -2.25 14.47 2.41
N VAL A 55 -1.85 13.70 3.43
CA VAL A 55 -0.60 12.94 3.44
C VAL A 55 -0.64 11.87 2.36
N TRP A 56 -1.76 11.15 2.25
CA TRP A 56 -1.97 10.18 1.18
C TRP A 56 -1.85 10.85 -0.21
N ALA A 57 -2.55 11.96 -0.45
CA ALA A 57 -2.51 12.67 -1.72
C ALA A 57 -1.10 13.17 -2.06
N LEU A 58 -0.38 13.69 -1.07
CA LEU A 58 1.01 14.11 -1.22
C LEU A 58 1.91 12.94 -1.61
N LEU A 59 1.77 11.78 -0.97
CA LEU A 59 2.53 10.58 -1.30
C LEU A 59 2.24 10.09 -2.72
N VAL A 60 0.98 10.12 -3.15
CA VAL A 60 0.59 9.77 -4.52
C VAL A 60 1.20 10.74 -5.53
N VAL A 61 1.13 12.04 -5.29
CA VAL A 61 1.74 13.06 -6.17
C VAL A 61 3.26 12.88 -6.24
N LEU A 62 3.93 12.73 -5.10
CA LEU A 62 5.37 12.50 -5.03
C LEU A 62 5.77 11.24 -5.80
N ALA A 63 5.01 10.16 -5.63
CA ALA A 63 5.27 8.92 -6.34
C ALA A 63 5.09 9.05 -7.85
N VAL A 64 4.05 9.73 -8.32
CA VAL A 64 3.86 10.02 -9.75
C VAL A 64 5.03 10.84 -10.31
N VAL A 65 5.51 11.85 -9.58
CA VAL A 65 6.69 12.63 -9.97
C VAL A 65 7.93 11.74 -10.08
N LEU A 66 8.15 10.83 -9.13
CA LEU A 66 9.26 9.89 -9.17
C LEU A 66 9.16 8.87 -10.31
N LEU A 67 7.94 8.52 -10.73
CA LEU A 67 7.66 7.68 -11.89
C LEU A 67 7.83 8.40 -13.24
N ALA A 68 7.87 9.74 -13.28
CA ALA A 68 8.07 10.51 -14.51
C ALA A 68 9.43 10.29 -15.18
N GLY A 69 10.41 9.76 -14.44
CA GLY A 69 11.71 9.35 -14.97
C GLY A 69 11.75 7.92 -15.54
N VAL A 70 10.62 7.21 -15.60
CA VAL A 70 10.56 5.85 -16.16
C VAL A 70 10.46 5.93 -17.67
N ASP A 71 11.53 5.52 -18.34
CA ASP A 71 11.53 5.35 -19.79
C ASP A 71 10.62 4.17 -20.16
N GLY A 72 9.58 4.44 -20.94
CA GLY A 72 8.63 3.44 -21.39
C GLY A 72 7.95 3.85 -22.68
N ARG A 73 7.41 2.85 -23.40
CA ARG A 73 6.62 3.11 -24.60
C ARG A 73 5.33 3.79 -24.16
N LEU A 74 5.23 5.09 -24.41
CA LEU A 74 3.99 5.82 -24.17
C LEU A 74 2.87 5.21 -25.01
N PRO A 75 1.65 5.12 -24.47
CA PRO A 75 0.51 4.62 -25.22
C PRO A 75 0.28 5.50 -26.44
N THR A 76 -0.04 4.88 -27.57
CA THR A 76 -0.40 5.63 -28.78
C THR A 76 -1.65 6.46 -28.52
N ARG A 77 -1.87 7.54 -29.28
CA ARG A 77 -3.07 8.38 -29.14
C ARG A 77 -4.37 7.56 -29.17
N ARG A 78 -4.44 6.55 -30.04
CA ARG A 78 -5.59 5.62 -30.10
C ARG A 78 -5.74 4.81 -28.82
N GLN A 79 -4.65 4.27 -28.27
CA GLN A 79 -4.67 3.53 -27.00
C GLN A 79 -5.05 4.43 -25.82
N ALA A 80 -4.56 5.67 -25.79
CA ALA A 80 -4.92 6.64 -24.77
C ALA A 80 -6.41 7.03 -24.86
N ILE A 81 -6.96 7.21 -26.06
CA ILE A 81 -8.40 7.48 -26.26
C ILE A 81 -9.24 6.27 -25.84
N VAL A 82 -8.87 5.05 -26.25
CA VAL A 82 -9.59 3.84 -25.86
C VAL A 82 -9.50 3.64 -24.34
N GLY A 83 -8.31 3.82 -23.76
CA GLY A 83 -8.12 3.76 -22.31
C GLY A 83 -8.97 4.79 -21.57
N ALA A 84 -8.95 6.05 -22.03
CA ALA A 84 -9.79 7.10 -21.46
C ALA A 84 -11.28 6.76 -21.56
N ALA A 85 -11.75 6.30 -22.73
CA ALA A 85 -13.13 5.90 -22.95
C ALA A 85 -13.54 4.74 -22.03
N LEU A 86 -12.67 3.77 -21.77
CA LEU A 86 -12.92 2.69 -20.82
C LEU A 86 -12.90 3.14 -19.36
N THR A 87 -12.07 4.15 -19.02
CA THR A 87 -12.03 4.71 -17.67
C THR A 87 -13.23 5.59 -17.35
N VAL A 88 -13.91 6.20 -18.33
CA VAL A 88 -15.05 7.12 -18.07
C VAL A 88 -16.22 6.43 -17.37
N PRO A 89 -16.75 5.28 -17.83
CA PRO A 89 -17.81 4.57 -17.12
C PRO A 89 -17.37 4.14 -15.72
N ALA A 90 -16.14 3.59 -15.60
CA ALA A 90 -15.59 3.19 -14.32
C ALA A 90 -15.47 4.38 -13.35
N LEU A 91 -15.05 5.55 -13.86
CA LEU A 91 -14.95 6.78 -13.09
C LEU A 91 -16.35 7.27 -12.66
N ALA A 92 -17.33 7.27 -13.57
CA ALA A 92 -18.70 7.66 -13.25
C ALA A 92 -19.30 6.75 -12.16
N PHE A 93 -19.16 5.43 -12.28
CA PHE A 93 -19.57 4.49 -11.25
C PHE A 93 -18.77 4.68 -9.95
N SER A 94 -17.48 4.99 -10.04
CA SER A 94 -16.63 5.21 -8.87
C SER A 94 -16.99 6.47 -8.08
N LEU A 95 -17.42 7.52 -8.78
CA LEU A 95 -17.80 8.80 -8.23
C LEU A 95 -19.28 8.83 -7.81
N TRP A 96 -20.08 7.85 -8.24
CA TRP A 96 -21.51 7.78 -7.93
C TRP A 96 -21.82 7.80 -6.41
N PRO A 97 -21.12 7.05 -5.54
CA PRO A 97 -21.33 7.13 -4.10
C PRO A 97 -21.06 8.52 -3.54
N TYR A 98 -20.03 9.20 -4.05
CA TYR A 98 -19.68 10.57 -3.66
C TYR A 98 -20.71 11.58 -4.10
N TRP A 99 -21.16 11.48 -5.35
CA TRP A 99 -22.24 12.31 -5.88
C TRP A 99 -23.51 12.14 -5.03
N ARG A 100 -23.88 10.90 -4.72
CA ARG A 100 -25.06 10.59 -3.90
C ARG A 100 -24.92 11.14 -2.48
N ALA A 101 -23.76 10.96 -1.85
CA ALA A 101 -23.47 11.48 -0.52
C ALA A 101 -23.50 13.01 -0.50
N TRP A 102 -22.91 13.66 -1.51
CA TRP A 102 -22.95 15.11 -1.68
C TRP A 102 -24.37 15.65 -1.84
N VAL A 103 -25.21 15.01 -2.67
CA VAL A 103 -26.63 15.38 -2.84
C VAL A 103 -27.45 15.17 -1.56
N ARG A 104 -27.06 14.22 -0.70
CA ARG A 104 -27.78 13.87 0.54
C ARG A 104 -27.21 14.52 1.79
N GLU A 105 -26.16 15.33 1.67
CA GLU A 105 -25.39 15.87 2.81
C GLU A 105 -24.88 14.78 3.77
N GLU A 106 -24.71 13.55 3.26
CA GLU A 106 -24.15 12.42 4.00
C GLU A 106 -22.61 12.45 3.90
N PRO A 107 -21.88 12.03 4.95
CA PRO A 107 -20.43 11.90 4.87
C PRO A 107 -20.06 10.82 3.83
N ALA A 108 -19.30 11.21 2.81
CA ALA A 108 -18.77 10.28 1.81
C ALA A 108 -17.46 9.67 2.32
N GLU A 109 -17.35 8.35 2.33
CA GLU A 109 -16.07 7.68 2.53
C GLU A 109 -15.18 7.92 1.31
N LEU A 110 -14.07 8.64 1.52
CA LEU A 110 -13.05 8.84 0.49
C LEU A 110 -12.24 7.56 0.28
N LEU A 111 -12.82 6.64 -0.47
CA LEU A 111 -12.17 5.43 -0.92
C LEU A 111 -11.08 5.77 -1.95
N PRO A 112 -9.89 5.15 -1.92
CA PRO A 112 -8.76 5.55 -2.78
C PRO A 112 -8.88 5.16 -4.28
N TYR A 113 -9.82 4.28 -4.64
CA TYR A 113 -9.95 3.75 -6.01
C TYR A 113 -10.35 4.78 -7.10
N PRO A 114 -11.15 5.83 -6.85
CA PRO A 114 -11.44 6.85 -7.85
C PRO A 114 -10.17 7.60 -8.26
N ALA A 115 -9.19 7.75 -7.36
CA ALA A 115 -7.97 8.46 -7.70
C ALA A 115 -7.08 7.71 -8.69
N ALA A 116 -7.07 6.37 -8.64
CA ALA A 116 -6.43 5.57 -9.67
C ALA A 116 -7.03 5.90 -11.06
N MET A 117 -8.36 5.97 -11.14
CA MET A 117 -9.08 6.31 -12.37
C MET A 117 -8.85 7.75 -12.82
N VAL A 118 -8.90 8.71 -11.88
CA VAL A 118 -8.61 10.13 -12.14
C VAL A 118 -7.19 10.30 -12.67
N LEU A 119 -6.19 9.65 -12.08
CA LEU A 119 -4.81 9.71 -12.55
C LEU A 119 -4.67 9.16 -13.96
N MET A 120 -5.29 8.01 -14.26
CA MET A 120 -5.26 7.47 -15.62
C MET A 120 -5.94 8.41 -16.64
N ALA A 121 -7.10 8.98 -16.28
CA ALA A 121 -7.82 9.91 -17.14
C ALA A 121 -7.04 11.22 -17.39
N LEU A 122 -6.49 11.82 -16.33
CA LEU A 122 -5.65 13.01 -16.42
C LEU A 122 -4.36 12.75 -17.20
N GLY A 123 -3.74 11.58 -17.00
CA GLY A 123 -2.56 11.18 -17.76
C GLY A 123 -2.87 11.01 -19.25
N ALA A 124 -4.00 10.40 -19.59
CA ALA A 124 -4.45 10.27 -20.98
C ALA A 124 -4.79 11.62 -21.61
N ALA A 125 -5.34 12.57 -20.84
CA ALA A 125 -5.60 13.94 -21.29
C ALA A 125 -4.29 14.72 -21.50
N ALA A 126 -3.33 14.59 -20.59
CA ALA A 126 -2.01 15.23 -20.69
C ALA A 126 -1.24 14.77 -21.94
N LEU A 127 -1.38 13.51 -22.34
CA LEU A 127 -0.81 12.99 -23.58
C LEU A 127 -1.44 13.57 -24.86
N GLN A 128 -2.64 14.17 -24.77
CA GLN A 128 -3.38 14.74 -25.89
C GLN A 128 -3.30 16.27 -25.97
N ALA A 129 -2.77 16.92 -24.93
CA ALA A 129 -2.69 18.37 -24.85
C ALA A 129 -1.76 18.94 -25.95
N PRO A 130 -2.25 19.85 -26.83
CA PRO A 130 -1.44 20.48 -27.86
C PRO A 130 -0.56 21.58 -27.26
N LEU A 131 0.56 21.19 -26.63
CA LEU A 131 1.52 22.15 -26.08
C LEU A 131 2.50 22.62 -27.17
N SER A 132 2.55 23.93 -27.40
CA SER A 132 3.36 24.56 -28.45
C SER A 132 4.87 24.55 -28.18
N LEU A 133 5.28 24.47 -26.91
CA LEU A 133 6.68 24.49 -26.51
C LEU A 133 7.25 23.07 -26.37
N ARG A 134 8.27 22.72 -27.17
CA ARG A 134 8.90 21.38 -27.20
C ARG A 134 9.29 20.84 -25.81
N ARG A 135 9.85 21.69 -24.94
CA ARG A 135 10.24 21.29 -23.58
C ARG A 135 9.02 20.93 -22.72
N LEU A 136 7.99 21.78 -22.73
CA LEU A 136 6.74 21.53 -22.00
C LEU A 136 6.00 20.31 -22.54
N ALA A 137 6.00 20.10 -23.87
CA ALA A 137 5.42 18.92 -24.48
C ALA A 137 6.12 17.63 -24.00
N SER A 138 7.46 17.62 -23.96
CA SER A 138 8.22 16.44 -23.48
C SER A 138 8.00 16.17 -21.99
N ALA A 139 7.92 17.21 -21.16
CA ALA A 139 7.65 17.08 -19.73
C ALA A 139 6.22 16.61 -19.49
N GLY A 140 5.23 17.19 -20.19
CA GLY A 140 3.83 16.80 -20.12
C GLY A 140 3.61 15.34 -20.54
N GLN A 141 4.33 14.87 -21.56
CA GLN A 141 4.27 13.47 -21.98
C GLN A 141 4.82 12.50 -20.91
N ARG A 142 5.94 12.85 -20.28
CA ARG A 142 6.53 12.06 -19.19
C ARG A 142 5.62 11.99 -17.97
N ILE A 143 5.07 13.13 -17.56
CA ILE A 143 4.11 13.22 -16.46
C ILE A 143 2.85 12.43 -16.81
N GLY A 144 2.31 12.59 -18.02
CA GLY A 144 1.14 11.84 -18.48
C GLY A 144 1.35 10.33 -18.45
N GLY A 145 2.52 9.85 -18.91
CA GLY A 145 2.90 8.45 -18.81
C GLY A 145 3.00 7.95 -17.36
N ALA A 146 3.59 8.76 -16.48
CA ALA A 146 3.70 8.44 -15.06
C ALA A 146 2.36 8.44 -14.32
N MET A 147 1.43 9.32 -14.68
CA MET A 147 0.07 9.33 -14.13
C MET A 147 -0.70 8.07 -14.54
N ILE A 148 -0.57 7.62 -15.80
CA ILE A 148 -1.17 6.37 -16.26
C ILE A 148 -0.56 5.18 -15.51
N LEU A 149 0.77 5.11 -15.42
CA LEU A 149 1.46 4.03 -14.71
C LEU A 149 1.13 4.01 -13.21
N GLY A 150 1.16 5.17 -12.55
CA GLY A 150 0.81 5.32 -11.14
C GLY A 150 -0.66 4.96 -10.87
N GLY A 151 -1.57 5.37 -11.75
CA GLY A 151 -2.98 4.97 -11.67
C GLY A 151 -3.19 3.47 -11.87
N ALA A 152 -2.47 2.85 -12.82
CA ALA A 152 -2.51 1.39 -13.01
C ALA A 152 -1.96 0.62 -11.80
N ILE A 153 -0.88 1.12 -11.19
CA ILE A 153 -0.33 0.56 -9.95
C ILE A 153 -1.36 0.66 -8.81
N LEU A 154 -1.94 1.84 -8.57
CA LEU A 154 -2.94 2.03 -7.51
C LEU A 154 -4.17 1.14 -7.72
N LEU A 155 -4.63 0.96 -8.96
CA LEU A 155 -5.75 0.07 -9.26
C LEU A 155 -5.42 -1.39 -8.91
N ALA A 156 -4.23 -1.87 -9.29
CA ALA A 156 -3.81 -3.22 -8.98
C ALA A 156 -3.61 -3.43 -7.47
N GLN A 157 -3.06 -2.43 -6.78
CA GLN A 157 -2.94 -2.41 -5.32
C GLN A 157 -4.29 -2.49 -4.63
N TRP A 158 -5.26 -1.68 -5.06
CA TRP A 158 -6.62 -1.72 -4.53
C TRP A 158 -7.25 -3.12 -4.65
N LEU A 159 -7.17 -3.74 -5.83
CA LEU A 159 -7.69 -5.09 -6.05
C LEU A 159 -6.98 -6.12 -5.16
N SER A 160 -5.67 -5.94 -4.95
CA SER A 160 -4.88 -6.82 -4.10
C SER A 160 -5.27 -6.68 -2.63
N LEU A 161 -5.54 -5.46 -2.16
CA LEU A 161 -6.02 -5.22 -0.80
C LEU A 161 -7.40 -5.84 -0.58
N TRP A 162 -8.33 -5.65 -1.52
CA TRP A 162 -9.64 -6.28 -1.44
C TRP A 162 -9.54 -7.82 -1.41
N THR A 163 -8.66 -8.38 -2.25
CA THR A 163 -8.39 -9.83 -2.26
C THR A 163 -7.78 -10.28 -0.93
N TYR A 164 -6.78 -9.54 -0.43
CA TYR A 164 -6.11 -9.81 0.83
C TYR A 164 -7.13 -9.84 1.98
N GLN A 165 -7.97 -8.80 2.09
CA GLN A 165 -9.03 -8.71 3.10
C GLN A 165 -10.01 -9.88 3.00
N THR A 166 -10.46 -10.22 1.79
CA THR A 166 -11.40 -11.33 1.61
C THR A 166 -10.81 -12.67 2.04
N LEU A 167 -9.50 -12.87 1.81
CA LEU A 167 -8.79 -14.07 2.22
C LEU A 167 -8.53 -14.10 3.73
N THR A 168 -8.01 -13.02 4.30
CA THR A 168 -7.65 -12.93 5.72
C THR A 168 -8.86 -12.80 6.64
N ALA A 169 -10.00 -12.30 6.15
CA ALA A 169 -11.26 -12.27 6.90
C ALA A 169 -11.79 -13.68 7.22
N ARG A 170 -11.41 -14.70 6.43
CA ARG A 170 -11.81 -16.10 6.66
C ARG A 170 -10.89 -16.82 7.63
N SER A 171 -9.59 -16.57 7.51
CA SER A 171 -8.57 -17.19 8.36
C SER A 171 -7.41 -16.21 8.47
N HIS A 172 -7.28 -15.62 9.66
CA HIS A 172 -6.26 -14.62 9.95
C HIS A 172 -4.94 -15.27 10.39
N ASP A 173 -5.04 -16.48 10.94
CA ASP A 173 -3.90 -17.24 11.43
C ASP A 173 -3.07 -17.84 10.30
N LEU A 174 -1.76 -17.88 10.53
CA LEU A 174 -0.81 -18.51 9.63
C LEU A 174 -0.98 -20.03 9.69
N PRO A 175 -1.13 -20.71 8.53
CA PRO A 175 -1.19 -22.16 8.51
C PRO A 175 0.17 -22.77 8.90
N TRP A 176 0.12 -23.97 9.46
CA TRP A 176 1.34 -24.78 9.62
C TRP A 176 2.03 -24.98 8.26
N PRO A 177 3.37 -24.84 8.16
CA PRO A 177 4.38 -24.75 9.23
C PRO A 177 4.83 -23.31 9.59
N LEU A 178 4.14 -22.27 9.11
CA LEU A 178 4.62 -20.89 9.20
C LEU A 178 4.81 -20.36 10.64
N PRO A 179 3.98 -20.71 11.64
CA PRO A 179 4.24 -20.30 13.03
C PRO A 179 5.57 -20.81 13.58
N ASN A 180 6.01 -22.01 13.19
CA ASN A 180 7.29 -22.56 13.61
C ASN A 180 8.46 -21.80 12.97
N LEU A 181 8.32 -21.43 11.70
CA LEU A 181 9.30 -20.59 11.00
C LEU A 181 9.42 -19.22 11.69
N LEU A 182 8.29 -18.62 12.05
CA LEU A 182 8.26 -17.35 12.77
C LEU A 182 8.95 -17.46 14.13
N ALA A 183 8.64 -18.49 14.92
CA ALA A 183 9.32 -18.73 16.20
C ALA A 183 10.84 -18.92 16.03
N ALA A 184 11.27 -19.69 15.02
CA ALA A 184 12.69 -19.88 14.71
C ALA A 184 13.38 -18.56 14.36
N VAL A 185 12.73 -17.68 13.61
CA VAL A 185 13.27 -16.37 13.24
C VAL A 185 13.41 -15.46 14.45
N VAL A 186 12.42 -15.47 15.35
CA VAL A 186 12.48 -14.74 16.62
C VAL A 186 13.61 -15.28 17.51
N GLN A 187 13.80 -16.60 17.56
CA GLN A 187 14.95 -17.22 18.25
C GLN A 187 16.30 -16.81 17.65
N LEU A 188 16.41 -16.68 16.32
CA LEU A 188 17.63 -16.20 15.66
C LEU A 188 18.00 -14.77 16.08
N LEU A 189 17.02 -13.97 16.53
CA LEU A 189 17.26 -12.64 17.09
C LEU A 189 17.62 -12.66 18.59
N GLY A 190 17.81 -13.84 19.18
CA GLY A 190 18.17 -14.02 20.58
C GLY A 190 16.99 -13.94 21.55
N ILE A 191 15.76 -14.00 21.03
CA ILE A 191 14.54 -13.94 21.83
C ILE A 191 14.06 -15.36 22.11
N GLU A 192 13.85 -15.71 23.39
CA GLU A 192 13.25 -16.99 23.77
C GLU A 192 11.80 -17.05 23.27
N ALA A 193 11.57 -17.82 22.21
CA ALA A 193 10.27 -17.97 21.58
C ALA A 193 9.96 -19.45 21.32
N CYS A 194 8.70 -19.84 21.42
CA CYS A 194 8.23 -21.19 21.12
C CYS A 194 6.87 -21.13 20.40
N ALA A 195 6.74 -21.84 19.29
CA ALA A 195 5.45 -22.07 18.66
C ALA A 195 4.70 -23.16 19.43
N SER A 196 3.52 -22.84 19.93
CA SER A 196 2.67 -23.75 20.69
C SER A 196 1.27 -23.79 20.09
N ASN A 197 0.64 -24.96 20.15
CA ASN A 197 -0.75 -25.13 19.77
C ASN A 197 -1.55 -25.48 21.03
N SER A 198 -2.51 -24.63 21.39
CA SER A 198 -3.42 -24.86 22.52
C SER A 198 -4.83 -25.04 22.01
N TRP A 199 -5.55 -26.03 22.55
CA TRP A 199 -6.97 -26.21 22.27
C TRP A 199 -7.80 -24.94 22.59
N LEU A 200 -7.42 -24.15 23.60
CA LEU A 200 -8.16 -22.95 24.01
C LEU A 200 -7.88 -21.73 23.12
N TYR A 201 -6.65 -21.59 22.63
CA TYR A 201 -6.15 -20.34 22.02
C TYR A 201 -5.66 -20.51 20.58
N GLY A 202 -5.73 -21.72 20.03
CA GLY A 202 -5.19 -22.03 18.71
C GLY A 202 -3.67 -22.03 18.66
N GLN A 203 -3.12 -21.76 17.47
CA GLN A 203 -1.69 -21.65 17.26
C GLN A 203 -1.19 -20.29 17.76
N THR A 204 -0.15 -20.31 18.59
CA THR A 204 0.47 -19.11 19.17
C THR A 204 1.98 -19.19 19.06
N VAL A 205 2.63 -18.04 18.95
CA VAL A 205 4.07 -17.89 19.19
C VAL A 205 4.22 -17.24 20.55
N THR A 206 4.63 -18.04 21.53
CA THR A 206 4.88 -17.54 22.89
C THR A 206 6.28 -17.00 22.96
N VAL A 207 6.41 -15.78 23.46
CA VAL A 207 7.68 -15.07 23.64
C VAL A 207 7.82 -14.69 25.11
N PHE A 208 8.98 -14.92 25.70
CA PHE A 208 9.22 -14.58 27.09
C PHE A 208 9.77 -13.15 27.24
N SER A 209 9.24 -12.39 28.21
CA SER A 209 9.91 -11.21 28.76
C SER A 209 10.06 -11.38 30.27
N MET A 210 10.90 -10.55 30.92
CA MET A 210 11.17 -10.62 32.37
C MET A 210 9.91 -10.64 33.25
N ARG A 211 8.78 -10.12 32.75
CA ARG A 211 7.51 -9.98 33.48
C ARG A 211 6.54 -11.14 33.21
N GLU A 212 6.42 -11.57 31.95
CA GLU A 212 5.34 -12.48 31.53
C GLU A 212 5.65 -13.20 30.20
N ASN A 213 4.95 -14.31 29.97
CA ASN A 213 4.88 -14.97 28.67
C ASN A 213 3.87 -14.27 27.75
N HIS A 214 4.37 -13.62 26.71
CA HIS A 214 3.56 -12.95 25.68
C HIS A 214 3.10 -13.97 24.64
N ARG A 215 1.80 -14.20 24.54
CA ARG A 215 1.22 -15.08 23.52
C ARG A 215 0.85 -14.25 22.31
N LEU A 216 1.66 -14.32 21.26
CA LEU A 216 1.41 -13.62 20.01
C LEU A 216 0.67 -14.55 19.04
N ALA A 217 -0.42 -14.06 18.46
CA ALA A 217 -1.07 -14.75 17.36
C ALA A 217 -0.15 -14.69 16.12
N PRO A 218 0.18 -15.83 15.47
CA PRO A 218 0.96 -15.86 14.25
C PRO A 218 0.03 -15.50 13.09
N THR A 219 -0.10 -14.22 12.77
CA THR A 219 -1.07 -13.74 11.78
C THR A 219 -0.45 -13.42 10.43
N TRP A 220 -1.27 -13.41 9.38
CA TRP A 220 -0.84 -12.95 8.06
C TRP A 220 -0.27 -11.54 8.10
N GLU A 221 -0.81 -10.63 8.91
CA GLU A 221 -0.33 -9.23 8.98
C GLU A 221 1.07 -9.11 9.58
N LEU A 222 1.40 -9.99 10.53
CA LEU A 222 2.73 -10.05 11.12
C LEU A 222 3.77 -10.50 10.08
N LEU A 223 3.42 -11.48 9.24
CA LEU A 223 4.34 -12.00 8.22
C LEU A 223 4.32 -11.17 6.92
N VAL A 224 3.15 -11.00 6.32
CA VAL A 224 2.88 -10.34 5.04
C VAL A 224 1.86 -9.22 5.26
N ASP A 225 2.33 -8.01 5.49
CA ASP A 225 1.41 -6.88 5.67
C ASP A 225 0.83 -6.36 4.35
N PRO A 226 -0.30 -5.63 4.42
CA PRO A 226 -0.95 -5.04 3.25
C PRO A 226 -0.01 -4.18 2.37
N VAL A 227 0.96 -3.45 2.95
CA VAL A 227 1.90 -2.63 2.17
C VAL A 227 2.85 -3.51 1.37
N THR A 228 3.32 -4.61 1.94
CA THR A 228 4.16 -5.57 1.21
C THR A 228 3.39 -6.18 0.03
N VAL A 229 2.12 -6.54 0.21
CA VAL A 229 1.26 -7.02 -0.89
C VAL A 229 1.11 -5.95 -1.98
N CYS A 230 0.82 -4.70 -1.58
CA CYS A 230 0.75 -3.57 -2.49
C CYS A 230 2.06 -3.32 -3.24
N PHE A 231 3.20 -3.49 -2.56
CA PHE A 231 4.51 -3.34 -3.17
C PHE A 231 4.76 -4.42 -4.22
N LEU A 232 4.48 -5.69 -3.92
CA LEU A 232 4.63 -6.78 -4.88
C LEU A 232 3.73 -6.58 -6.10
N MET A 233 2.48 -6.15 -5.90
CA MET A 233 1.58 -5.91 -7.03
C MET A 233 1.99 -4.68 -7.84
N GLY A 234 2.38 -3.59 -7.19
CA GLY A 234 2.90 -2.40 -7.86
C GLY A 234 4.19 -2.70 -8.63
N ALA A 235 5.07 -3.52 -8.07
CA ALA A 235 6.27 -4.02 -8.73
C ALA A 235 5.93 -4.87 -9.95
N ALA A 236 4.93 -5.76 -9.87
CA ALA A 236 4.48 -6.57 -10.99
C ALA A 236 4.00 -5.71 -12.16
N VAL A 237 3.18 -4.68 -11.90
CA VAL A 237 2.70 -3.73 -12.92
C VAL A 237 3.86 -2.92 -13.52
N TYR A 238 4.73 -2.39 -12.67
CA TYR A 238 5.91 -1.63 -13.09
C TYR A 238 6.87 -2.45 -13.98
N LEU A 239 7.17 -3.68 -13.58
CA LEU A 239 8.02 -4.59 -14.34
C LEU A 239 7.36 -5.02 -15.65
N ALA A 240 6.03 -5.22 -15.67
CA ALA A 240 5.29 -5.51 -16.89
C ALA A 240 5.40 -4.35 -17.88
N TRP A 241 5.27 -3.11 -17.37
CA TRP A 241 5.43 -1.89 -18.16
C TRP A 241 6.83 -1.78 -18.77
N GLN A 242 7.88 -2.03 -17.98
CA GLN A 242 9.25 -2.02 -18.47
C GLN A 242 9.53 -3.13 -19.49
N ALA A 243 9.16 -4.37 -19.18
CA ALA A 243 9.41 -5.51 -20.05
C ALA A 243 8.73 -5.32 -21.42
N ARG A 244 7.51 -4.80 -21.42
CA ARG A 244 6.76 -4.51 -22.66
C ARG A 244 7.32 -3.31 -23.43
N SER A 245 7.98 -2.38 -22.75
CA SER A 245 8.61 -1.22 -23.38
C SER A 245 9.98 -1.54 -24.00
N ALA A 246 10.73 -2.47 -23.40
CA ALA A 246 12.10 -2.78 -23.80
C ALA A 246 12.21 -3.92 -24.83
N ALA A 247 11.25 -4.85 -24.88
CA ALA A 247 11.42 -6.09 -25.63
C ALA A 247 10.85 -6.05 -27.06
N GLN A 248 11.54 -6.74 -27.97
CA GLN A 248 10.91 -7.28 -29.18
C GLN A 248 9.81 -8.28 -28.77
N THR A 249 8.70 -8.27 -29.50
CA THR A 249 7.34 -8.72 -29.11
C THR A 249 7.22 -10.12 -28.48
N HIS A 250 8.21 -11.00 -28.63
CA HIS A 250 8.13 -12.40 -28.19
C HIS A 250 8.80 -12.72 -26.84
N ARG A 251 9.73 -11.90 -26.32
CA ARG A 251 10.50 -12.24 -25.10
C ARG A 251 10.08 -11.50 -23.82
N TRP A 252 9.13 -10.56 -23.92
CA TRP A 252 8.75 -9.69 -22.80
C TRP A 252 8.18 -10.48 -21.61
N LEU A 253 7.37 -11.52 -21.85
CA LEU A 253 6.73 -12.30 -20.79
C LEU A 253 7.77 -13.02 -19.92
N ARG A 254 8.77 -13.65 -20.55
CA ARG A 254 9.85 -14.35 -19.82
C ARG A 254 10.68 -13.38 -18.99
N GLN A 255 10.98 -12.20 -19.54
CA GLN A 255 11.72 -11.17 -18.81
C GLN A 255 10.92 -10.61 -17.63
N TRP A 256 9.63 -10.38 -17.82
CA TRP A 256 8.71 -9.97 -16.74
C TRP A 256 8.65 -11.01 -15.63
N LEU A 257 8.37 -12.27 -15.95
CA LEU A 257 8.31 -13.37 -14.97
C LEU A 257 9.63 -13.55 -14.22
N ALA A 258 10.76 -13.51 -14.92
CA ALA A 258 12.08 -13.62 -14.29
C ALA A 258 12.33 -12.46 -13.32
N SER A 259 11.97 -11.23 -13.71
CA SER A 259 12.17 -10.05 -12.86
C SER A 259 11.23 -10.06 -11.64
N LEU A 260 9.98 -10.48 -11.85
CA LEU A 260 9.00 -10.64 -10.79
C LEU A 260 9.44 -11.73 -9.80
N ALA A 261 9.92 -12.88 -10.29
CA ALA A 261 10.42 -13.95 -9.44
C ALA A 261 11.58 -13.49 -8.54
N VAL A 262 12.51 -12.69 -9.07
CA VAL A 262 13.61 -12.11 -8.28
C VAL A 262 13.06 -11.20 -7.18
N VAL A 263 12.12 -10.30 -7.49
CA VAL A 263 11.54 -9.39 -6.50
C VAL A 263 10.76 -10.17 -5.44
N THR A 264 9.93 -11.14 -5.85
CA THR A 264 9.18 -12.01 -4.92
C THR A 264 10.12 -12.80 -4.01
N LEU A 265 11.23 -13.32 -4.53
CA LEU A 265 12.23 -14.03 -3.73
C LEU A 265 12.90 -13.11 -2.73
N LEU A 266 13.34 -11.91 -3.15
CA LEU A 266 13.94 -10.93 -2.24
C LEU A 266 12.97 -10.47 -1.16
N THR A 267 11.72 -10.21 -1.51
CA THR A 267 10.66 -9.90 -0.53
C THR A 267 10.44 -11.09 0.40
N GLY A 268 10.33 -12.31 -0.11
CA GLY A 268 10.17 -13.52 0.70
C GLY A 268 11.30 -13.74 1.70
N LEU A 269 12.55 -13.42 1.34
CA LEU A 269 13.69 -13.45 2.25
C LEU A 269 13.65 -12.34 3.30
N TRP A 270 13.07 -11.18 2.98
CA TRP A 270 12.93 -10.05 3.91
C TRP A 270 11.81 -10.23 4.93
N LEU A 271 10.70 -10.89 4.55
CA LEU A 271 9.51 -10.99 5.40
C LEU A 271 9.77 -11.60 6.80
N PRO A 272 10.56 -12.67 6.94
CA PRO A 272 10.90 -13.19 8.27
C PRO A 272 11.66 -12.16 9.10
N VAL A 273 12.66 -11.50 8.51
CA VAL A 273 13.46 -10.46 9.18
C VAL A 273 12.56 -9.33 9.66
N ARG A 274 11.63 -8.87 8.82
CA ARG A 274 10.63 -7.87 9.19
C ARG A 274 9.79 -8.33 10.38
N ALA A 275 9.25 -9.54 10.34
CA ALA A 275 8.41 -10.06 11.42
C ALA A 275 9.19 -10.13 12.75
N GLY A 276 10.42 -10.63 12.71
CA GLY A 276 11.31 -10.66 13.88
C GLY A 276 11.64 -9.26 14.43
N LEU A 277 11.89 -8.28 13.56
CA LEU A 277 12.10 -6.89 13.95
C LEU A 277 10.85 -6.29 14.61
N MET A 278 9.65 -6.56 14.11
CA MET A 278 8.42 -6.09 14.73
C MET A 278 8.21 -6.69 16.13
N VAL A 279 8.47 -7.99 16.29
CA VAL A 279 8.47 -8.64 17.62
C VAL A 279 9.51 -8.02 18.54
N SER A 280 10.71 -7.72 18.03
CA SER A 280 11.78 -7.07 18.80
C SER A 280 11.41 -5.66 19.26
N VAL A 281 10.82 -4.85 18.38
CA VAL A 281 10.33 -3.50 18.69
C VAL A 281 9.22 -3.57 19.75
N TYR A 282 8.31 -4.53 19.61
CA TYR A 282 7.27 -4.76 20.60
C TYR A 282 7.87 -5.10 21.97
N LEU A 283 8.80 -6.06 22.06
CA LEU A 283 9.44 -6.39 23.34
C LEU A 283 10.22 -5.22 23.92
N HIS A 284 10.87 -4.42 23.07
CA HIS A 284 11.55 -3.21 23.50
C HIS A 284 10.56 -2.22 24.16
N ASP A 285 9.36 -2.06 23.61
CA ASP A 285 8.30 -1.22 24.18
C ASP A 285 7.76 -1.81 25.51
N VAL A 286 7.56 -3.13 25.56
CA VAL A 286 7.16 -3.84 26.80
C VAL A 286 8.19 -3.63 27.92
N LEU A 287 9.49 -3.67 27.61
CA LEU A 287 10.56 -3.49 28.60
C LEU A 287 10.69 -2.05 29.09
N ARG A 288 10.15 -1.07 28.36
CA ARG A 288 10.18 0.35 28.73
C ARG A 288 8.90 0.83 29.41
N THR A 289 7.84 0.03 29.32
CA THR A 289 6.57 0.29 29.99
C THR A 289 6.71 -0.01 31.47
N ASP A 290 6.21 0.88 32.34
CA ASP A 290 6.29 0.70 33.80
C ASP A 290 5.72 -0.64 34.25
N TYR A 291 6.32 -1.21 35.30
CA TYR A 291 5.99 -2.57 35.75
C TYR A 291 4.50 -2.75 36.12
N ASP A 292 3.83 -1.71 36.59
CA ASP A 292 2.40 -1.77 36.94
C ASP A 292 1.47 -1.28 35.82
N ALA A 293 2.02 -0.71 34.73
CA ALA A 293 1.21 -0.21 33.63
C ALA A 293 0.65 -1.37 32.78
N PRO A 294 -0.58 -1.21 32.26
CA PRO A 294 -1.19 -2.21 31.39
C PRO A 294 -0.44 -2.30 30.06
N LEU A 295 -0.06 -3.53 29.67
CA LEU A 295 0.60 -3.77 28.40
C LEU A 295 -0.43 -3.74 27.27
N GLN A 296 -0.32 -2.75 26.39
CA GLN A 296 -1.13 -2.68 25.18
C GLN A 296 -0.37 -3.31 24.01
N ALA A 297 -0.32 -4.64 23.98
CA ALA A 297 0.28 -5.38 22.86
C ALA A 297 -0.30 -4.99 21.49
N MET A 298 -1.57 -4.57 21.49
CA MET A 298 -2.28 -4.14 20.29
C MET A 298 -1.78 -2.81 19.71
N ARG A 299 -1.05 -1.97 20.44
CA ARG A 299 -0.66 -0.63 19.95
C ARG A 299 0.34 -0.66 18.79
N VAL A 300 1.19 -1.69 18.71
CA VAL A 300 2.23 -1.84 17.67
C VAL A 300 1.75 -2.72 16.52
N PHE A 301 0.79 -3.61 16.76
CA PHE A 301 0.37 -4.64 15.80
C PHE A 301 -1.00 -4.42 15.17
N TRP A 302 -1.74 -3.37 15.52
CA TRP A 302 -3.08 -3.19 14.95
C TRP A 302 -3.05 -2.65 13.53
N SER A 303 -3.64 -3.44 12.63
CA SER A 303 -4.40 -2.89 11.53
C SER A 303 -5.87 -2.71 11.94
N ASN A 304 -6.50 -1.59 11.61
CA ASN A 304 -7.90 -1.25 11.97
C ASN A 304 -8.96 -2.11 11.23
N TRP A 305 -8.56 -3.21 10.59
CA TRP A 305 -9.45 -4.08 9.81
C TRP A 305 -10.37 -4.96 10.65
N LEU A 306 -10.21 -4.96 11.98
CA LEU A 306 -10.96 -5.79 12.91
C LEU A 306 -12.06 -4.99 13.63
N HIS A 307 -13.12 -4.64 12.89
CA HIS A 307 -14.41 -4.19 13.45
C HIS A 307 -15.57 -4.89 12.75
#